data_AF-A0A820EGS2-F1
#
_entry.id   AF-A0A820EGS2-F1
#
_cell.length_a   1.000
_cell.length_b   1.000
_cell.length_c   1.000
_cell.angle_alpha   90.00
_cell.angle_beta   90.00
_cell.angle_gamma   90.00
#
_symmetry.space_group_name_H-M   'P 1'
#
loop_
_entity.id
_entity.type
_entity.pdbx_description
1 polymer ?
#
loop_
_entity_poly.entity_id
_entity_poly.type
_entity_poly.pdbx_seq_one_letter_code
_entity_poly.pdbx_strand_id
1 'polypeptide(L)' 'MKLRIFLTKITKRFFIYLVFVDTGIRSGTDVLKALALGARAVLIGRPILYGLACGGQDGVRRVLGILKRELVY' A
#
# COMPACT_ATOMS: atom_id res chain seq x y z
N MET A 1 -8.32 -13.60 5.55
CA MET A 1 -8.13 -13.95 6.98
C MET A 1 -6.66 -14.19 7.37
N LYS A 2 -5.84 -14.86 6.54
CA LYS A 2 -4.41 -15.16 6.86
C LYS A 2 -3.50 -13.92 6.99
N LEU A 3 -3.59 -12.96 6.06
CA LEU A 3 -2.73 -11.75 6.09
C LEU A 3 -2.98 -10.87 7.32
N ARG A 4 -4.24 -10.78 7.77
CA ARG A 4 -4.64 -10.04 8.98
C ARG A 4 -3.86 -10.52 10.20
N ILE A 5 -3.96 -11.81 10.50
CA ILE A 5 -3.35 -12.40 11.70
C ILE A 5 -1.82 -12.28 11.66
N PHE A 6 -1.22 -12.46 10.47
CA PHE A 6 0.22 -12.36 10.30
C PHE A 6 0.73 -10.93 10.53
N LEU A 7 0.11 -9.94 9.88
CA LEU A 7 0.58 -8.56 9.96
C LEU A 7 0.45 -8.01 11.39
N THR A 8 -0.67 -8.29 12.05
CA THR A 8 -0.88 -7.83 13.43
C THR A 8 0.10 -8.49 14.41
N LYS A 9 0.53 -9.73 14.17
CA LYS A 9 1.57 -10.38 14.97
C LYS A 9 2.92 -9.69 14.79
N ILE A 10 3.29 -9.35 13.54
CA ILE A 10 4.55 -8.67 13.24
C ILE A 10 4.56 -7.26 13.82
N THR A 11 3.53 -6.46 13.57
CA THR A 11 3.49 -5.05 14.00
C THR A 11 3.48 -4.93 15.52
N LYS A 12 2.88 -5.88 16.24
CA LYS A 12 2.97 -5.96 17.71
C LYS A 12 4.34 -6.47 18.20
N ARG A 13 4.95 -7.43 17.50
CA ARG A 13 6.23 -8.04 17.91
C ARG A 13 7.43 -7.11 17.66
N PHE A 14 7.37 -6.33 16.59
CA PHE A 14 8.43 -5.43 16.14
C PHE A 14 7.99 -3.96 16.22
N PHE A 15 7.27 -3.60 17.28
CA PHE A 15 6.70 -2.26 17.47
C PHE A 15 7.73 -1.12 17.43
N ILE A 16 8.98 -1.39 17.82
CA ILE A 16 10.07 -0.40 17.79
C ILE A 16 10.70 -0.21 16.39
N TYR A 17 10.34 -1.04 15.40
CA TYR A 17 10.85 -0.96 14.04
C TYR A 17 9.79 -0.45 13.07
N LEU A 18 10.23 0.23 12.00
CA LEU A 18 9.34 0.63 10.93
C LEU A 18 8.93 -0.61 10.12
N VAL A 19 7.64 -0.95 10.16
CA VAL A 19 7.07 -2.03 9.36
C VAL A 19 6.47 -1.47 8.09
N PHE A 20 7.01 -1.88 6.94
CA PHE A 20 6.47 -1.59 5.62
C PHE A 20 5.76 -2.82 5.05
N VAL A 21 4.72 -2.61 4.24
CA VAL A 21 3.97 -3.69 3.59
C VAL A 21 3.96 -3.48 2.09
N ASP A 22 4.40 -4.49 1.37
CA ASP A 22 4.07 -4.66 -0.04
C ASP A 22 3.18 -5.90 -0.19
N THR A 23 2.86 -6.28 -1.42
CA THR A 23 1.91 -7.33 -1.80
C THR A 23 0.48 -6.83 -2.00
N GLY A 24 0.10 -6.77 -3.29
CA GLY A 24 -1.30 -6.70 -3.69
C GLY A 24 -2.02 -5.36 -3.48
N ILE A 25 -1.35 -4.27 -3.10
CA ILE A 25 -1.98 -2.94 -3.00
C ILE A 25 -2.50 -2.51 -4.38
N ARG A 26 -3.82 -2.36 -4.52
CA ARG A 26 -4.49 -1.94 -5.77
C ARG A 26 -5.50 -0.82 -5.60
N SER A 27 -5.96 -0.58 -4.37
CA SER A 27 -6.91 0.48 -4.03
C SER A 27 -6.50 1.22 -2.76
N GLY A 28 -7.07 2.40 -2.54
CA GLY A 28 -6.94 3.14 -1.28
C GLY A 28 -7.42 2.34 -0.06
N THR A 29 -8.44 1.48 -0.22
CA THR A 29 -8.90 0.61 0.88
C THR A 29 -7.88 -0.45 1.28
N ASP A 30 -7.04 -0.92 0.35
CA ASP A 30 -5.94 -1.85 0.68
C ASP A 30 -4.86 -1.13 1.49
N VAL A 31 -4.55 0.11 1.10
CA VAL A 31 -3.64 0.98 1.87
C VAL A 31 -4.19 1.20 3.27
N LEU A 32 -5.47 1.57 3.40
CA LEU A 32 -6.13 1.81 4.68
C LEU A 32 -6.08 0.57 5.58
N LYS A 33 -6.40 -0.62 5.03
CA LYS A 33 -6.33 -1.88 5.79
C LYS A 33 -4.92 -2.17 6.28
N ALA A 34 -3.90 -1.96 5.46
CA ALA A 34 -2.50 -2.20 5.86
C ALA A 34 -2.08 -1.27 7.00
N LEU A 35 -2.40 0.03 6.88
CA LEU A 35 -2.14 1.02 7.92
C LEU A 35 -2.89 0.69 9.22
N ALA A 36 -4.18 0.33 9.13
CA ALA A 36 -4.99 -0.07 10.28
C ALA A 36 -4.46 -1.33 10.99
N LEU A 37 -3.72 -2.19 10.29
CA LEU A 37 -3.06 -3.36 10.87
C LEU A 37 -1.68 -3.06 11.47
N GLY A 38 -1.25 -1.80 11.47
CA GLY A 38 -0.03 -1.32 12.11
C GLY A 38 1.16 -1.13 11.16
N ALA A 39 0.94 -1.15 9.85
CA ALA A 39 1.98 -0.77 8.89
C ALA A 39 2.26 0.73 8.97
N ARG A 40 3.53 1.13 8.82
CA ARG A 40 3.93 2.54 8.74
C ARG A 40 3.61 3.15 7.38
N ALA A 41 3.87 2.38 6.32
CA ALA A 41 3.55 2.74 4.94
C ALA A 41 3.46 1.47 4.09
N VAL A 42 2.95 1.63 2.88
CA VAL A 42 2.87 0.56 1.90
C VAL A 42 3.75 0.85 0.68
N LEU A 43 4.22 -0.21 0.02
CA LEU A 43 4.96 -0.11 -1.23
C LEU A 43 4.07 -0.54 -2.40
N ILE A 44 4.18 0.16 -3.51
CA ILE A 44 3.36 -0.06 -4.70
C ILE A 44 4.25 -0.61 -5.80
N GLY A 45 4.01 -1.85 -6.20
CA GLY A 45 4.76 -2.52 -7.27
C GLY A 45 4.09 -2.39 -8.64
N ARG A 46 3.38 -3.44 -9.05
CA ARG A 46 2.75 -3.58 -10.39
C ARG A 46 1.97 -2.33 -10.87
N PRO A 47 1.17 -1.63 -10.04
CA PRO A 47 0.47 -0.43 -10.51
C PRO A 47 1.39 0.67 -11.03
N ILE A 48 2.59 0.84 -10.44
CA ILE A 48 3.57 1.82 -10.94
C ILE A 48 4.04 1.43 -12.34
N LEU A 49 4.34 0.14 -12.57
CA LEU A 49 4.76 -0.35 -13.88
C LEU A 49 3.65 -0.20 -14.94
N TYR A 50 2.39 -0.40 -14.56
CA TYR A 50 1.26 -0.19 -15.48
C TYR A 50 1.07 1.28 -15.83
N GLY A 51 1.14 2.18 -14.84
CA GLY A 51 1.14 3.62 -15.09
C GLY A 51 2.27 4.02 -16.03
N LEU A 52 3.47 3.50 -15.79
CA LEU A 52 4.64 3.75 -16.62
C LEU A 52 4.44 3.27 -18.07
N ALA A 53 3.91 2.06 -18.27
CA ALA A 53 3.67 1.50 -19.60
C ALA A 53 2.56 2.25 -20.37
N CYS A 54 1.51 2.71 -19.68
CA CYS A 54 0.37 3.37 -20.33
C CYS A 54 0.58 4.86 -20.63
N GLY A 55 1.47 5.55 -19.91
CA GLY A 55 1.61 7.00 -20.05
C GLY A 55 2.89 7.58 -19.47
N GLY A 56 3.95 6.77 -19.36
CA GLY A 56 5.22 7.19 -18.81
C GLY A 56 5.09 7.79 -17.41
N GLN A 57 5.79 8.88 -17.18
CA GLN A 57 5.77 9.60 -15.90
C GLN A 57 4.36 10.08 -15.52
N ASP A 58 3.56 10.55 -16.46
CA ASP A 58 2.21 11.05 -16.17
C ASP A 58 1.23 9.93 -15.83
N GLY A 59 1.42 8.75 -16.43
CA GLY A 59 0.69 7.55 -16.03
C GLY A 59 1.03 7.13 -14.59
N VAL A 60 2.30 7.17 -14.20
CA VAL A 60 2.71 6.93 -12.80
C VAL A 60 2.10 7.96 -11.84
N ARG A 61 2.16 9.26 -12.18
CA ARG A 61 1.51 10.32 -11.38
C ARG A 61 0.02 10.09 -11.23
N ARG A 62 -0.66 9.64 -12.30
CA ARG A 62 -2.10 9.35 -12.28
C ARG A 62 -2.42 8.19 -11.34
N VAL A 63 -1.64 7.10 -11.39
CA VAL A 63 -1.81 5.95 -10.47
C VAL A 63 -1.66 6.38 -9.01
N LEU A 64 -0.60 7.12 -8.69
CA LEU A 64 -0.39 7.64 -7.34
C LEU A 64 -1.52 8.59 -6.91
N GLY A 65 -2.01 9.43 -7.82
CA GLY A 65 -3.12 10.33 -7.58
C GLY A 65 -4.45 9.61 -7.31
N ILE A 66 -4.72 8.49 -8.00
CA ILE A 66 -5.90 7.65 -7.74
C ILE A 66 -5.83 7.06 -6.34
N LEU A 67 -4.73 6.38 -5.99
CA LEU A 67 -4.57 5.77 -4.67
C LEU A 67 -4.64 6.80 -3.54
N LYS A 68 -4.07 7.99 -3.74
CA LYS A 68 -4.15 9.08 -2.76
C LYS A 68 -5.59 9.58 -2.58
N ARG A 69 -6.35 9.75 -3.66
CA ARG A 69 -7.76 10.16 -3.58
C ARG A 69 -8.59 9.12 -2.84
N GLU A 70 -8.48 7.85 -3.20
CA GLU A 70 -9.21 6.76 -2.55
C GLU A 70 -8.86 6.53 -1.07
N LEU A 71 -7.74 7.09 -0.58
CA LEU A 71 -7.34 6.98 0.83
C LEU A 71 -7.89 8.13 1.69
N VAL A 72 -8.05 9.32 1.10
CA VAL A 72 -8.39 10.56 1.83
C VAL A 72 -9.90 10.85 1.79
N TYR A 73 -10.60 10.31 0.79
CA TYR A 73 -12.06 10.35 0.66
C TYR A 73 -12.67 9.02 1.07
#